data_AF-A0A957PS30-F1
#
_entry.id   AF-A0A957PS30-F1
#
_cell.length_a   1.000
_cell.length_b   1.000
_cell.length_c   1.000
_cell.angle_alpha   90.00
_cell.angle_beta   90.00
_cell.angle_gamma   90.00
#
_symmetry.space_group_name_H-M   'P 1'
#
loop_
_entity.id
_entity.type
_entity.pdbx_description
1 polymer ?
#
loop_
_entity_poly.entity_id
_entity_poly.type
_entity_poly.pdbx_seq_one_letter_code
_entity_poly.pdbx_strand_id
1 'polypeptide(L)'
;MKKKTNILLTFVSLAAASLACAINVGGPDQPIAAVTPAPEDAQAMREIIDQAIITGAETGVITVSITESQLTAFIVEWLAQQQTPPFSNPQVLLRDGQMKLYGTVTQGMFTANMLIAMNVTVDEATGQPKIQITSADFGPIPAPEGLNNAISAAIEEAFTGSFGPVAVGFRLEAITIADGVMTMTGRIK
;
A
#
# COMPACT_ATOMS: atom_id res chain seq x y z
N MET A 1 30.90 -2.06 -46.25
CA MET A 1 30.19 -2.50 -45.03
C MET A 1 29.76 -1.37 -44.09
N LYS A 2 30.45 -0.21 -44.01
CA LYS A 2 30.11 0.90 -43.09
C LYS A 2 28.72 1.56 -43.26
N LYS A 3 28.15 1.62 -44.47
CA LYS A 3 26.83 2.25 -44.73
C LYS A 3 25.63 1.48 -44.13
N LYS A 4 25.70 0.15 -44.02
CA LYS A 4 24.63 -0.68 -43.44
C LYS A 4 24.59 -0.55 -41.91
N THR A 5 25.75 -0.41 -41.26
CA THR A 5 25.87 -0.21 -39.80
C THR A 5 25.29 1.13 -39.36
N ASN A 6 25.49 2.21 -40.13
CA ASN A 6 24.94 3.53 -39.78
C ASN A 6 23.41 3.61 -39.89
N ILE A 7 22.81 2.93 -40.86
CA ILE A 7 21.33 2.86 -41.00
C ILE A 7 20.71 2.01 -39.90
N LEU A 8 21.38 0.92 -39.50
CA LEU A 8 20.95 0.08 -38.39
C LEU A 8 20.98 0.87 -37.06
N LEU A 9 22.02 1.69 -36.85
CA LEU A 9 22.16 2.55 -35.68
C LEU A 9 21.06 3.61 -35.59
N THR A 10 20.66 4.23 -36.70
CA THR A 10 19.54 5.19 -36.70
C THR A 10 18.21 4.52 -36.39
N PHE A 11 17.93 3.35 -36.98
CA PHE A 11 16.69 2.61 -36.69
C PHE A 11 16.61 2.15 -35.23
N VAL A 12 17.73 1.69 -34.65
CA VAL A 12 17.80 1.30 -33.23
C VAL A 12 17.59 2.50 -32.32
N SER A 13 18.14 3.68 -32.64
CA SER A 13 17.92 4.90 -31.84
C SER A 13 16.47 5.39 -31.88
N LEU A 14 15.79 5.24 -33.03
CA LEU A 14 14.41 5.68 -33.20
C LEU A 14 13.42 4.72 -32.52
N ALA A 15 13.70 3.41 -32.57
CA ALA A 15 12.94 2.42 -31.82
C ALA A 15 13.09 2.63 -30.31
N ALA A 16 14.31 2.90 -29.81
CA ALA A 16 14.56 3.17 -28.39
C ALA A 16 13.83 4.44 -27.88
N ALA A 17 13.70 5.47 -28.72
CA ALA A 17 12.96 6.69 -28.36
C ALA A 17 11.44 6.46 -28.21
N SER A 18 10.85 5.53 -28.98
CA SER A 18 9.41 5.25 -28.91
C SER A 18 8.96 4.50 -27.65
N LEU A 19 9.87 3.79 -26.96
CA LEU A 19 9.55 3.04 -25.73
C LEU A 19 9.59 3.90 -24.45
N ALA A 20 10.16 5.12 -24.50
CA ALA A 20 10.41 5.93 -23.30
C ALA A 20 9.31 6.97 -22.98
N CYS A 21 8.35 7.20 -23.88
CA CYS A 21 7.33 8.22 -23.69
C CYS A 21 6.11 7.66 -22.93
N ALA A 22 6.20 7.62 -21.59
CA ALA A 22 5.02 7.56 -20.74
C ALA A 22 4.41 8.97 -20.64
N ILE A 23 3.15 9.14 -21.05
CA ILE A 23 2.44 10.42 -20.99
C ILE A 23 1.74 10.51 -19.63
N ASN A 24 2.18 11.44 -18.78
CA ASN A 24 1.49 11.74 -17.53
C ASN A 24 0.25 12.59 -17.84
N VAL A 25 -0.93 12.06 -17.53
CA VAL A 25 -2.22 12.70 -17.79
C VAL A 25 -2.80 13.43 -16.57
N GLY A 26 -2.03 13.55 -15.49
CA GLY A 26 -2.40 14.24 -14.26
C GLY A 26 -2.98 13.31 -13.20
N GLY A 27 -3.89 13.83 -12.37
CA GLY A 27 -4.49 13.13 -11.23
C GLY A 27 -4.48 14.00 -9.97
N PRO A 28 -4.96 13.46 -8.84
CA PRO A 28 -4.97 14.17 -7.57
C PRO A 28 -3.57 14.62 -7.15
N ASP A 29 -3.53 15.75 -6.44
CA ASP A 29 -2.28 16.29 -5.89
C ASP A 29 -1.65 15.29 -4.93
N GLN A 30 -0.38 14.98 -5.16
CA GLN A 30 0.40 14.12 -4.28
C GLN A 30 0.78 14.86 -2.99
N PRO A 31 1.06 14.13 -1.90
CA PRO A 31 1.50 14.73 -0.66
C PRO A 31 2.76 15.58 -0.87
N ILE A 32 2.77 16.81 -0.34
CA ILE A 32 3.93 17.72 -0.42
C ILE A 32 5.12 17.15 0.37
N ALA A 33 4.85 16.49 1.48
CA ALA A 33 5.84 15.74 2.25
C ALA A 33 5.74 14.26 1.88
N ALA A 34 6.67 13.79 1.05
CA ALA A 34 6.73 12.39 0.71
C ALA A 34 7.16 11.57 1.93
N VAL A 35 6.40 10.52 2.22
CA VAL A 35 6.84 9.49 3.16
C VAL A 35 7.97 8.73 2.46
N THR A 36 9.18 8.74 3.03
CA THR A 36 10.33 8.03 2.44
C THR A 36 10.37 6.62 3.02
N PRO A 37 9.93 5.57 2.29
CA PRO A 37 9.93 4.22 2.81
C PRO A 37 11.37 3.72 2.97
N ALA A 38 11.76 3.35 4.18
CA ALA A 38 12.99 2.63 4.44
C ALA A 38 12.70 1.13 4.55
N PRO A 39 13.50 0.22 3.96
CA PRO A 39 13.29 -1.22 4.10
C PRO A 39 13.24 -1.69 5.56
N GLU A 40 14.01 -1.04 6.44
CA GLU A 40 13.95 -1.30 7.89
C GLU A 40 12.59 -0.99 8.52
N ASP A 41 11.77 -0.08 7.96
CA ASP A 41 10.48 0.28 8.53
C ASP A 41 9.45 -0.84 8.37
N ALA A 42 9.47 -1.56 7.24
CA ALA A 42 8.59 -2.72 7.03
C ALA A 42 8.93 -3.84 8.02
N GLN A 43 10.22 -4.06 8.27
CA GLN A 43 10.69 -5.03 9.25
C GLN A 43 10.34 -4.59 10.69
N ALA A 44 10.56 -3.32 11.03
CA ALA A 44 10.19 -2.76 12.33
C ALA A 44 8.68 -2.90 12.59
N MET A 45 7.83 -2.76 11.56
CA MET A 45 6.40 -2.98 11.70
C MET A 45 6.07 -4.40 12.14
N ARG A 46 6.69 -5.41 11.51
CA ARG A 46 6.50 -6.83 11.86
C ARG A 46 6.97 -7.11 13.28
N GLU A 47 8.13 -6.58 13.66
CA GLU A 47 8.69 -6.74 15.01
C GLU A 47 7.79 -6.12 16.09
N ILE A 48 7.21 -4.94 15.84
CA ILE A 48 6.23 -4.33 16.76
C ILE A 48 5.01 -5.23 16.94
N ILE A 49 4.52 -5.84 15.85
CA ILE A 49 3.38 -6.76 15.91
C ILE A 49 3.76 -8.01 16.71
N ASP A 50 4.91 -8.63 16.43
CA ASP A 50 5.39 -9.81 17.15
C ASP A 50 5.55 -9.54 18.65
N GLN A 51 6.16 -8.41 19.02
CA GLN A 51 6.33 -8.01 20.42
C GLN A 51 4.99 -7.73 21.11
N ALA A 52 4.04 -7.11 20.39
CA ALA A 52 2.71 -6.86 20.93
C ALA A 52 1.96 -8.18 21.16
N ILE A 53 2.13 -9.19 20.31
CA ILE A 53 1.55 -10.52 20.50
C ILE A 53 2.14 -11.20 21.74
N ILE A 54 3.48 -11.17 21.90
CA ILE A 54 4.16 -11.76 23.07
C ILE A 54 3.68 -11.10 24.36
N THR A 55 3.68 -9.78 24.41
CA THR A 55 3.21 -9.00 25.57
C THR A 55 1.71 -9.22 25.82
N GLY A 56 0.93 -9.34 24.75
CA GLY A 56 -0.50 -9.61 24.82
C GLY A 56 -0.81 -11.00 25.36
N ALA A 57 0.03 -12.00 25.11
CA ALA A 57 -0.14 -13.33 25.67
C ALA A 57 -0.03 -13.35 27.20
N GLU A 58 0.75 -12.42 27.76
CA GLU A 58 0.90 -12.26 29.21
C GLU A 58 -0.21 -11.40 29.83
N THR A 59 -0.67 -10.36 29.13
CA THR A 59 -1.58 -9.34 29.66
C THR A 59 -3.05 -9.51 29.23
N GLY A 60 -3.31 -10.34 28.22
CA GLY A 60 -4.61 -10.52 27.57
C GLY A 60 -5.02 -9.38 26.63
N VAL A 61 -4.23 -8.31 26.52
CA VAL A 61 -4.53 -7.12 25.69
C VAL A 61 -3.35 -6.86 24.75
N ILE A 62 -3.65 -6.70 23.46
CA ILE A 62 -2.68 -6.33 22.43
C ILE A 62 -2.97 -4.90 22.00
N THR A 63 -1.94 -4.05 22.03
CA THR A 63 -1.97 -2.71 21.43
C THR A 63 -0.81 -2.57 20.47
N VAL A 64 -1.11 -2.27 19.21
CA VAL A 64 -0.13 -2.07 18.14
C VAL A 64 -0.31 -0.66 17.60
N SER A 65 0.79 0.07 17.40
CA SER A 65 0.79 1.38 16.76
C SER A 65 1.70 1.36 15.55
N ILE A 66 1.15 1.70 14.38
CA ILE A 66 1.83 1.66 13.08
C ILE A 66 1.84 3.08 12.51
N THR A 67 3.02 3.54 12.08
CA THR A 67 3.21 4.86 11.47
C THR A 67 2.98 4.83 9.96
N GLU A 68 2.81 6.02 9.37
CA GLU A 68 2.77 6.21 7.91
C GLU A 68 3.99 5.61 7.20
N SER A 69 5.20 5.74 7.76
CA SER A 69 6.45 5.22 7.17
C SER A 69 6.44 3.70 7.11
N GLN A 70 6.07 3.06 8.22
CA GLN A 70 5.97 1.61 8.35
C GLN A 70 4.95 1.02 7.39
N LEU A 71 3.76 1.61 7.34
CA LEU A 71 2.70 1.12 6.46
C LEU A 71 3.04 1.37 4.98
N THR A 72 3.66 2.50 4.66
CA THR A 72 4.16 2.79 3.30
C THR A 72 5.22 1.78 2.89
N ALA A 73 6.23 1.54 3.73
CA ALA A 73 7.30 0.57 3.46
C ALA A 73 6.74 -0.85 3.27
N PHE A 74 5.76 -1.26 4.09
CA PHE A 74 5.08 -2.54 3.92
C PHE A 74 4.40 -2.65 2.55
N ILE A 75 3.64 -1.63 2.12
CA ILE A 75 2.96 -1.66 0.82
C ILE A 75 3.98 -1.66 -0.34
N VAL A 76 5.09 -0.93 -0.21
CA VAL A 76 6.19 -0.99 -1.20
C VAL A 76 6.69 -2.42 -1.35
N GLU A 77 6.96 -3.10 -0.23
CA GLU A 77 7.45 -4.48 -0.24
C GLU A 77 6.39 -5.43 -0.82
N TRP A 78 5.13 -5.28 -0.43
CA TRP A 78 4.02 -6.08 -0.94
C TRP A 78 3.86 -5.94 -2.46
N LEU A 79 3.91 -4.71 -2.99
CA LEU A 79 3.85 -4.46 -4.44
C LEU A 79 5.04 -5.07 -5.18
N ALA A 80 6.23 -5.07 -4.58
CA ALA A 80 7.43 -5.66 -5.18
C ALA A 80 7.32 -7.19 -5.35
N GLN A 81 6.45 -7.85 -4.56
CA GLN A 81 6.17 -9.27 -4.67
C GLN A 81 5.11 -9.60 -5.74
N GLN A 82 4.38 -8.61 -6.26
CA GLN A 82 3.37 -8.81 -7.28
C GLN A 82 4.00 -8.90 -8.67
N GLN A 83 3.61 -9.90 -9.46
CA GLN A 83 4.08 -10.03 -10.86
C GLN A 83 3.57 -8.88 -11.74
N THR A 84 2.36 -8.41 -11.48
CA THR A 84 1.70 -7.31 -12.20
C THR A 84 1.07 -6.36 -11.19
N PRO A 85 1.87 -5.46 -10.56
CA PRO A 85 1.36 -4.55 -9.56
C PRO A 85 0.34 -3.58 -10.20
N PRO A 86 -0.83 -3.36 -9.57
CA PRO A 86 -1.88 -2.51 -10.15
C PRO A 86 -1.55 -1.01 -10.12
N PHE A 87 -0.53 -0.63 -9.34
CA PHE A 87 0.00 0.72 -9.22
C PHE A 87 1.45 0.69 -8.72
N SER A 88 2.11 1.85 -8.70
CA SER A 88 3.50 2.04 -8.28
C SER A 88 3.63 3.27 -7.37
N ASN A 89 4.82 3.44 -6.77
CA ASN A 89 5.15 4.58 -5.88
C ASN A 89 4.11 4.81 -4.76
N PRO A 90 3.76 3.78 -3.97
CA PRO A 90 2.77 3.92 -2.92
C PRO A 90 3.21 4.94 -1.86
N GLN A 91 2.27 5.74 -1.36
CA GLN A 91 2.45 6.52 -0.13
C GLN A 91 1.18 6.46 0.70
N VAL A 92 1.31 6.12 1.98
CA VAL A 92 0.18 6.04 2.90
C VAL A 92 0.22 7.21 3.86
N LEU A 93 -0.91 7.93 3.92
CA LEU A 93 -1.17 8.93 4.94
C LEU A 93 -2.29 8.49 5.88
N LEU A 94 -2.14 8.84 7.14
CA LEU A 94 -3.01 8.51 8.27
C LEU A 94 -3.45 9.84 8.89
N ARG A 95 -4.53 10.40 8.34
CA ARG A 95 -5.01 11.77 8.63
C ARG A 95 -6.53 11.79 8.60
N ASP A 96 -7.13 12.68 9.39
CA ASP A 96 -8.58 12.92 9.41
C ASP A 96 -9.42 11.66 9.77
N GLY A 97 -8.85 10.74 10.56
CA GLY A 97 -9.50 9.46 10.89
C GLY A 97 -9.56 8.47 9.73
N GLN A 98 -8.86 8.74 8.62
CA GLN A 98 -8.86 7.93 7.41
C GLN A 98 -7.45 7.51 7.01
N MET A 99 -7.40 6.40 6.27
CA MET A 99 -6.21 5.99 5.55
C MET A 99 -6.31 6.47 4.10
N LYS A 100 -5.33 7.25 3.66
CA LYS A 100 -5.23 7.78 2.29
C LYS A 100 -4.04 7.12 1.60
N LEU A 101 -4.31 6.33 0.57
CA LEU A 101 -3.29 5.69 -0.24
C LEU A 101 -3.11 6.49 -1.54
N TYR A 102 -1.91 7.01 -1.73
CA TYR A 102 -1.47 7.64 -2.97
C TYR A 102 -0.62 6.67 -3.77
N GLY A 103 -0.58 6.87 -5.08
CA GLY A 103 0.38 6.21 -5.95
C GLY A 103 0.26 6.65 -7.39
N THR A 104 0.87 5.88 -8.28
CA THR A 104 0.85 6.09 -9.73
C THR A 104 0.30 4.85 -10.44
N VAL A 105 -0.78 5.03 -11.20
CA VAL A 105 -1.34 4.01 -12.09
C VAL A 105 -0.77 4.17 -13.49
N THR A 106 -0.54 3.04 -14.16
CA THR A 106 -0.03 3.00 -15.55
C THR A 106 -0.96 2.15 -16.40
N GLN A 107 -1.50 2.72 -17.48
CA GLN A 107 -2.34 2.01 -18.45
C GLN A 107 -1.81 2.24 -19.86
N GLY A 108 -1.20 1.21 -20.46
CA GLY A 108 -0.53 1.32 -21.75
C GLY A 108 0.62 2.33 -21.68
N MET A 109 0.51 3.43 -22.42
CA MET A 109 1.48 4.52 -22.42
C MET A 109 1.12 5.68 -21.49
N PHE A 110 -0.02 5.63 -20.80
CA PHE A 110 -0.49 6.69 -19.92
C PHE A 110 -0.15 6.39 -18.46
N THR A 111 0.25 7.42 -17.73
CA THR A 111 0.43 7.38 -16.28
C THR A 111 -0.41 8.46 -15.62
N ALA A 112 -0.99 8.15 -14.47
CA ALA A 112 -1.72 9.12 -13.66
C ALA A 112 -1.44 8.91 -12.19
N ASN A 113 -1.53 10.00 -11.43
CA ASN A 113 -1.57 9.91 -9.99
C ASN A 113 -2.93 9.33 -9.56
N MET A 114 -2.94 8.64 -8.43
CA MET A 114 -4.15 8.15 -7.80
C MET A 114 -4.18 8.51 -6.32
N LEU A 115 -5.40 8.62 -5.78
CA LEU A 115 -5.71 8.78 -4.37
C LEU A 115 -6.91 7.89 -4.02
N ILE A 116 -6.74 7.06 -3.01
CA ILE A 116 -7.79 6.20 -2.47
C ILE A 116 -7.95 6.52 -1.00
N ALA A 117 -9.10 7.03 -0.61
CA ALA A 117 -9.45 7.32 0.77
C ALA A 117 -10.28 6.19 1.35
N MET A 118 -9.85 5.63 2.48
CA MET A 118 -10.43 4.45 3.10
C MET A 118 -10.73 4.69 4.58
N ASN A 119 -11.88 4.20 5.01
CA ASN A 119 -12.17 3.99 6.42
C ASN A 119 -11.68 2.59 6.79
N VAL A 120 -10.91 2.50 7.88
CA VAL A 120 -10.44 1.23 8.44
C VAL A 120 -11.10 1.06 9.80
N THR A 121 -12.02 0.11 9.89
CA THR A 121 -12.82 -0.18 11.09
C THR A 121 -12.66 -1.64 11.50
N VAL A 122 -13.33 -2.06 12.57
CA VAL A 122 -13.42 -3.48 12.96
C VAL A 122 -14.75 -4.04 12.47
N ASP A 123 -14.73 -5.23 11.87
CA ASP A 123 -15.93 -6.02 11.62
C ASP A 123 -16.37 -6.67 12.94
N GLU A 124 -17.58 -6.34 13.41
CA GLU A 124 -18.07 -6.84 14.71
C GLU A 124 -18.30 -8.35 14.73
N ALA A 125 -18.63 -8.95 13.57
CA ALA A 125 -18.95 -10.36 13.43
C ALA A 125 -17.69 -11.23 13.38
N THR A 126 -16.66 -10.80 12.64
CA THR A 126 -15.41 -11.57 12.48
C THR A 126 -14.31 -11.14 13.45
N GLY A 127 -14.38 -9.91 13.99
CA GLY A 127 -13.31 -9.32 14.78
C GLY A 127 -12.06 -9.00 13.94
N GLN A 128 -12.20 -8.93 12.61
CA GLN A 128 -11.13 -8.60 11.68
C GLN A 128 -11.24 -7.13 11.24
N PRO A 129 -10.17 -6.54 10.71
CA PRO A 129 -10.25 -5.23 10.07
C PRO A 129 -11.22 -5.26 8.88
N LYS A 130 -12.02 -4.21 8.78
CA LYS A 130 -12.92 -3.93 7.67
C LYS A 130 -12.48 -2.66 6.98
N ILE A 131 -12.23 -2.75 5.68
CA ILE A 131 -11.85 -1.60 4.86
C ILE A 131 -13.05 -1.19 4.03
N GLN A 132 -13.37 0.10 4.08
CA GLN A 132 -14.39 0.69 3.23
C GLN A 132 -13.77 1.82 2.43
N ILE A 133 -13.69 1.64 1.11
CA ILE A 133 -13.27 2.70 0.20
C ILE A 133 -14.36 3.77 0.21
N THR A 134 -13.99 4.97 0.64
CA THR A 134 -14.89 6.14 0.69
C THR A 134 -14.80 6.97 -0.58
N SER A 135 -13.62 7.03 -1.18
CA SER A 135 -13.37 7.71 -2.44
C SER A 135 -12.16 7.08 -3.14
N ALA A 136 -12.19 7.08 -4.47
CA ALA A 136 -11.07 6.67 -5.30
C ALA A 136 -11.00 7.59 -6.52
N ASP A 137 -9.88 8.28 -6.67
CA ASP A 137 -9.59 9.23 -7.75
C ASP A 137 -8.33 8.74 -8.49
N PHE A 138 -8.48 8.53 -9.80
CA PHE A 138 -7.42 8.03 -10.71
C PHE A 138 -7.06 9.08 -11.77
N GLY A 139 -7.49 10.33 -11.56
CA GLY A 139 -7.45 11.36 -12.59
C GLY A 139 -8.30 10.98 -13.80
N PRO A 140 -7.82 11.25 -15.02
CA PRO A 140 -8.58 10.95 -16.25
C PRO A 140 -8.50 9.47 -16.67
N ILE A 141 -7.79 8.62 -15.91
CA ILE A 141 -7.68 7.17 -16.18
C ILE A 141 -8.81 6.45 -15.45
N PRO A 142 -9.54 5.51 -16.09
CA PRO A 142 -10.52 4.69 -15.40
C PRO A 142 -9.85 3.82 -14.33
N ALA A 143 -10.54 3.58 -13.22
CA ALA A 143 -10.04 2.71 -12.15
C ALA A 143 -9.65 1.34 -12.73
N PRO A 144 -8.43 0.83 -12.45
CA PRO A 144 -8.01 -0.49 -12.89
C PRO A 144 -8.93 -1.59 -12.35
N GLU A 145 -9.29 -2.56 -13.20
CA GLU A 145 -10.03 -3.73 -12.75
C GLU A 145 -9.18 -4.53 -11.73
N GLY A 146 -9.80 -4.94 -10.62
CA GLY A 146 -9.13 -5.72 -9.58
C GLY A 146 -8.33 -4.90 -8.55
N LEU A 147 -8.23 -3.57 -8.69
CA LEU A 147 -7.52 -2.73 -7.71
C LEU A 147 -8.11 -2.84 -6.30
N ASN A 148 -9.44 -2.82 -6.18
CA ASN A 148 -10.10 -2.97 -4.88
C ASN A 148 -9.73 -4.32 -4.23
N ASN A 149 -9.69 -5.39 -5.02
CA ASN A 149 -9.31 -6.71 -4.54
C ASN A 149 -7.84 -6.74 -4.12
N ALA A 150 -6.96 -6.08 -4.87
CA ALA A 150 -5.54 -5.98 -4.54
C ALA A 150 -5.29 -5.24 -3.22
N ILE A 151 -6.00 -4.13 -2.98
CA ILE A 151 -5.90 -3.38 -1.72
C ILE A 151 -6.44 -4.18 -0.55
N SER A 152 -7.61 -4.81 -0.72
CA SER A 152 -8.16 -5.69 0.32
C SER A 152 -7.21 -6.84 0.63
N ALA A 153 -6.62 -7.49 -0.39
CA ALA A 153 -5.67 -8.56 -0.22
C ALA A 153 -4.38 -8.10 0.48
N ALA A 154 -3.82 -6.94 0.11
CA ALA A 154 -2.64 -6.38 0.75
C ALA A 154 -2.84 -6.17 2.26
N ILE A 155 -4.03 -5.69 2.63
CA ILE A 155 -4.35 -5.44 4.03
C ILE A 155 -4.68 -6.76 4.74
N GLU A 156 -5.51 -7.63 4.15
CA GLU A 156 -5.75 -8.97 4.69
C GLU A 156 -4.44 -9.72 4.93
N GLU A 157 -3.46 -9.62 4.04
CA GLU A 157 -2.12 -10.19 4.21
C GLU A 157 -1.32 -9.47 5.30
N ALA A 158 -1.37 -8.14 5.39
CA ALA A 158 -0.75 -7.38 6.48
C ALA A 158 -1.23 -7.87 7.85
N PHE A 159 -2.51 -8.23 7.96
CA PHE A 159 -3.09 -8.75 9.18
C PHE A 159 -2.86 -10.27 9.34
N THR A 160 -3.30 -11.10 8.40
CA THR A 160 -3.16 -12.56 8.52
C THR A 160 -1.71 -13.05 8.49
N GLY A 161 -0.86 -12.39 7.71
CA GLY A 161 0.56 -12.70 7.62
C GLY A 161 1.33 -12.29 8.87
N SER A 162 0.99 -11.14 9.48
CA SER A 162 1.65 -10.67 10.70
C SER A 162 1.08 -11.28 11.99
N PHE A 163 -0.18 -11.73 11.98
CA PHE A 163 -0.83 -12.39 13.13
C PHE A 163 -0.86 -13.93 13.01
N GLY A 164 -0.32 -14.50 11.92
CA GLY A 164 -0.22 -15.94 11.68
C GLY A 164 -1.56 -16.67 11.51
N PRO A 165 -1.54 -17.99 11.21
CA PRO A 165 -2.76 -18.77 11.01
C PRO A 165 -3.49 -18.98 12.34
N VAL A 166 -4.43 -18.09 12.69
CA VAL A 166 -5.53 -18.33 13.64
C VAL A 166 -5.11 -18.64 15.12
N ALA A 167 -3.83 -18.76 15.44
CA ALA A 167 -3.38 -19.55 16.59
C ALA A 167 -3.48 -18.88 17.98
N VAL A 168 -3.72 -17.56 18.07
CA VAL A 168 -3.71 -16.84 19.37
C VAL A 168 -5.06 -16.29 19.82
N GLY A 169 -6.18 -16.62 19.15
CA GLY A 169 -7.50 -16.15 19.60
C GLY A 169 -7.62 -14.60 19.65
N PHE A 170 -6.76 -13.91 18.90
CA PHE A 170 -6.74 -12.45 18.83
C PHE A 170 -8.01 -11.94 18.17
N ARG A 171 -8.74 -11.09 18.90
CA ARG A 171 -9.91 -10.37 18.39
C ARG A 171 -9.63 -8.89 18.45
N LEU A 172 -9.66 -8.24 17.29
CA LEU A 172 -9.54 -6.80 17.20
C LEU A 172 -10.79 -6.15 17.80
N GLU A 173 -10.61 -5.08 18.55
CA GLU A 173 -11.69 -4.36 19.23
C GLU A 173 -11.82 -2.92 18.76
N ALA A 174 -10.69 -2.27 18.49
CA ALA A 174 -10.67 -0.90 18.00
C ALA A 174 -9.51 -0.68 17.03
N ILE A 175 -9.78 0.15 16.03
CA ILE A 175 -8.78 0.78 15.17
C ILE A 175 -9.03 2.28 15.26
N THR A 176 -7.99 3.04 15.57
CA THR A 176 -8.02 4.51 15.61
C THR A 176 -6.92 5.06 14.73
N ILE A 177 -7.21 6.10 13.97
CA ILE A 177 -6.24 6.81 13.12
C ILE A 177 -6.17 8.25 13.59
N ALA A 178 -5.00 8.66 14.09
CA ALA A 178 -4.74 10.03 14.53
C ALA A 178 -3.25 10.34 14.41
N ASP A 179 -2.91 11.60 14.13
CA ASP A 179 -1.54 12.12 14.19
C ASP A 179 -0.48 11.30 13.40
N GLY A 180 -0.87 10.64 12.31
CA GLY A 180 0.06 9.82 11.50
C GLY A 180 0.30 8.42 12.00
N VAL A 181 -0.51 7.98 12.96
CA VAL A 181 -0.42 6.68 13.57
C VAL A 181 -1.78 5.99 13.48
N MET A 182 -1.74 4.72 13.09
CA MET A 182 -2.85 3.80 13.20
C MET A 182 -2.61 2.96 14.46
N THR A 183 -3.50 3.11 15.44
CA THR A 183 -3.47 2.32 16.67
C THR A 183 -4.56 1.26 16.60
N MET A 184 -4.15 0.03 16.81
CA MET A 184 -5.00 -1.16 16.81
C MET A 184 -4.98 -1.74 18.21
N THR A 185 -6.15 -1.97 18.79
CA THR A 185 -6.29 -2.59 20.10
C THR A 185 -7.18 -3.81 19.99
N GLY A 186 -6.78 -4.90 20.62
CA GLY A 186 -7.59 -6.11 20.71
C GLY A 186 -7.22 -6.95 21.92
N ARG A 187 -7.83 -8.13 22.01
CA ARG A 187 -7.63 -9.06 23.13
C ARG A 187 -7.34 -10.47 22.64
N ILE A 188 -6.54 -11.19 23.42
CA ILE A 188 -6.34 -12.63 23.26
C ILE A 188 -7.42 -13.34 24.09
N LYS A 189 -8.15 -14.26 23.45
CA LYS A 189 -9.12 -15.14 24.11
C LYS A 189 -8.52 -16.49 24.45
#